data_AF-A0A494V8I6-F1
#
_entry.id   AF-A0A494V8I6-F1
#
_cell.length_a   1.000
_cell.length_b   1.000
_cell.length_c   1.000
_cell.angle_alpha   90.00
_cell.angle_beta   90.00
_cell.angle_gamma   90.00
#
_symmetry.space_group_name_H-M   'P 1'
#
loop_
_entity.id
_entity.type
_entity.pdbx_description
1 polymer ?
#
loop_
_entity_poly.entity_id
_entity_poly.type
_entity_poly.pdbx_seq_one_letter_code
_entity_poly.pdbx_strand_id
1 'polypeptide(L)'
;MQFRVLGVPEVHDDVADRWVPLTSPKQRQLLGALLVRPGVPVPAARLIDELWRGCAPGKAVNALQAHASRLRQLLIEAEPSRANMPRLVARDTGYVLEARPEELDSARFRLGVAKAGTLLAGDPLGACALLEEALGLWRGPAMAGSTSGPLCAGAAAELEEERLAALELLYETRARAAAAPGDPCPPDLPRRPLPVRGGGGAGRPEEGGELGRLRARVDELVDEQRLLRFQVEQLSLLVGSAAGRAPQPVKAGATSWANSSMARAARP
;
A
#
# COMPACT_ATOMS: atom_id res chain seq x y z
N MET A 1 17.86 5.03 3.36
CA MET A 1 17.21 3.83 2.81
C MET A 1 15.77 4.19 2.50
N GLN A 2 15.28 3.84 1.31
CA GLN A 2 13.92 4.10 0.87
C GLN A 2 13.17 2.79 0.61
N PHE A 3 11.91 2.79 1.01
CA PHE A 3 10.93 1.74 0.74
C PHE A 3 9.93 2.24 -0.29
N ARG A 4 9.68 1.40 -1.28
CA ARG A 4 8.90 1.76 -2.47
C ARG A 4 7.76 0.77 -2.61
N VAL A 5 6.51 1.23 -2.50
CA VAL A 5 5.29 0.39 -2.58
C VAL A 5 4.26 0.91 -3.59
N LEU A 6 4.44 2.12 -4.13
CA LEU A 6 3.62 2.68 -5.22
C LEU A 6 4.03 2.09 -6.59
N GLY A 7 3.99 0.77 -6.69
CA GLY A 7 4.57 -0.03 -7.76
C GLY A 7 4.95 -1.41 -7.23
N VAL A 8 5.93 -2.07 -7.86
CA VAL A 8 6.51 -3.29 -7.29
C VAL A 8 7.20 -2.95 -5.96
N PRO A 9 6.98 -3.73 -4.87
CA PRO A 9 7.68 -3.51 -3.61
C PRO A 9 9.19 -3.66 -3.73
N GLU A 10 9.91 -2.57 -3.47
CA GLU A 10 11.35 -2.45 -3.65
C GLU A 10 12.00 -1.73 -2.45
N VAL A 11 13.30 -1.95 -2.27
CA VAL A 11 14.12 -1.25 -1.28
C VAL A 11 15.34 -0.66 -1.97
N HIS A 12 15.60 0.61 -1.70
CA HIS A 12 16.76 1.35 -2.20
C HIS A 12 17.67 1.76 -1.05
N ASP A 13 18.95 1.43 -1.15
CA ASP A 13 19.98 1.94 -0.26
C ASP A 13 20.47 3.30 -0.80
N ASP A 14 20.09 4.38 -0.13
CA ASP A 14 20.48 5.75 -0.54
C ASP A 14 21.95 6.07 -0.29
N VAL A 15 22.61 5.34 0.62
CA VAL A 15 24.02 5.62 0.95
C VAL A 15 24.92 5.08 -0.13
N ALA A 16 24.63 3.88 -0.62
CA ALA A 16 25.38 3.25 -1.69
C ALA A 16 24.72 3.37 -3.07
N ASP A 17 23.62 4.13 -3.16
CA ASP A 17 22.84 4.37 -4.38
C ASP A 17 22.54 3.08 -5.17
N ARG A 18 22.01 2.07 -4.47
CA ARG A 18 21.76 0.75 -5.07
C ARG A 18 20.43 0.15 -4.65
N TRP A 19 19.88 -0.67 -5.53
CA TRP A 19 18.70 -1.47 -5.26
C TRP A 19 19.05 -2.74 -4.48
N VAL A 20 18.28 -3.02 -3.43
CA VAL A 20 18.42 -4.26 -2.65
C VAL A 20 17.71 -5.38 -3.41
N PRO A 21 18.41 -6.47 -3.78
CA PRO A 21 17.84 -7.52 -4.62
C PRO A 21 16.86 -8.39 -3.84
N LEU A 22 15.56 -8.07 -3.92
CA LEU A 22 14.48 -8.90 -3.40
C LEU A 22 14.14 -10.00 -4.41
N THR A 23 14.94 -11.07 -4.44
CA THR A 23 14.87 -12.13 -5.45
C THR A 23 13.60 -12.98 -5.36
N SER A 24 13.02 -13.14 -4.16
CA SER A 24 11.82 -13.96 -3.97
C SER A 24 10.52 -13.13 -4.00
N PRO A 25 9.50 -13.52 -4.79
CA PRO A 25 8.17 -12.91 -4.73
C PRO A 25 7.56 -12.94 -3.32
N LYS A 26 7.80 -14.02 -2.55
CA LYS A 26 7.35 -14.11 -1.15
C LYS A 26 8.07 -13.12 -0.23
N GLN A 27 9.32 -12.77 -0.51
CA GLN A 27 10.01 -11.72 0.26
C GLN A 27 9.44 -10.34 -0.05
N ARG A 28 9.12 -10.05 -1.32
CA ARG A 28 8.43 -8.80 -1.70
C ARG A 28 7.04 -8.70 -1.08
N GLN A 29 6.28 -9.80 -1.09
CA GLN A 29 4.98 -9.89 -0.41
C GLN A 29 5.14 -9.64 1.11
N LEU A 30 6.11 -10.30 1.76
CA LEU A 30 6.36 -10.11 3.19
C LEU A 30 6.74 -8.66 3.51
N LEU A 31 7.61 -8.06 2.69
CA LEU A 31 8.00 -6.66 2.83
C LEU A 31 6.79 -5.74 2.68
N GLY A 32 6.00 -5.91 1.62
CA GLY A 32 4.78 -5.13 1.38
C GLY A 32 3.83 -5.21 2.57
N ALA A 33 3.58 -6.41 3.09
CA ALA A 33 2.68 -6.64 4.22
C ALA A 33 3.13 -5.94 5.50
N LEU A 34 4.44 -5.88 5.74
CA LEU A 34 5.03 -5.17 6.88
C LEU A 34 5.02 -3.65 6.68
N LEU A 35 5.11 -3.17 5.44
CA LEU A 35 5.07 -1.76 5.08
C LEU A 35 3.64 -1.18 5.01
N VAL A 36 2.59 -2.01 5.06
CA VAL A 36 1.20 -1.52 5.18
C VAL A 36 1.04 -0.63 6.42
N ARG A 37 1.65 -1.05 7.54
CA ARG A 37 1.66 -0.30 8.81
C ARG A 37 3.06 -0.36 9.42
N PRO A 38 3.99 0.52 8.99
CA PRO A 38 5.35 0.53 9.51
C PRO A 38 5.34 0.83 11.02
N GLY A 39 6.22 0.17 11.76
CA GLY A 39 6.31 0.30 13.23
C GLY A 39 5.24 -0.43 14.03
N VAL A 40 4.25 -1.05 13.38
CA VAL A 40 3.17 -1.81 14.05
C VAL A 40 3.44 -3.32 13.93
N PRO A 41 3.30 -4.10 15.01
CA PRO A 41 3.48 -5.55 14.95
C PRO A 41 2.38 -6.22 14.13
N VAL A 42 2.80 -7.05 13.15
CA VAL A 42 1.93 -7.91 12.38
C VAL A 42 2.06 -9.36 12.89
N PRO A 43 0.96 -9.98 13.37
CA PRO A 43 1.00 -11.34 13.88
C PRO A 43 1.50 -12.36 12.86
N ALA A 44 2.30 -13.34 13.32
CA ALA A 44 2.86 -14.38 12.45
C ALA A 44 1.77 -15.16 11.70
N ALA A 45 0.63 -15.46 12.35
CA ALA A 45 -0.50 -16.13 11.70
C ALA A 45 -1.07 -15.31 10.52
N ARG A 46 -1.14 -13.98 10.65
CA ARG A 46 -1.58 -13.09 9.57
C ARG A 46 -0.57 -13.03 8.44
N LEU A 47 0.73 -13.02 8.74
CA LEU A 47 1.78 -13.09 7.72
C LEU A 47 1.82 -14.45 7.01
N ILE A 48 1.47 -15.54 7.69
CA ILE A 48 1.33 -16.86 7.06
C ILE A 48 0.15 -16.85 6.08
N ASP A 49 -1.00 -16.36 6.53
CA ASP A 49 -2.17 -16.23 5.66
C ASP A 49 -1.89 -15.31 4.45
N GLU A 50 -1.18 -14.21 4.69
CA GLU A 50 -0.70 -13.29 3.65
C GLU A 50 0.14 -13.98 2.57
N LEU A 51 1.13 -14.78 2.99
CA LEU A 51 2.09 -15.38 2.09
C LEU A 51 1.58 -16.62 1.38
N TRP A 52 0.63 -17.36 1.96
CA TRP A 52 0.22 -18.67 1.47
C TRP A 52 -1.29 -18.84 1.23
N ARG A 53 -2.15 -17.91 1.66
CA ARG A 53 -3.61 -17.93 1.44
C ARG A 53 -4.26 -19.29 1.74
N GLY A 54 -3.93 -19.87 2.90
CA GLY A 54 -4.42 -21.20 3.31
C GLY A 54 -3.65 -22.40 2.73
N CYS A 55 -2.79 -22.24 1.72
CA CYS A 55 -1.95 -23.30 1.15
C CYS A 55 -0.53 -23.30 1.78
N ALA A 56 -0.47 -23.19 3.11
CA ALA A 56 0.81 -23.10 3.82
C ALA A 56 1.50 -24.47 3.92
N PRO A 57 2.84 -24.53 3.86
CA PRO A 57 3.56 -25.78 4.06
C PRO A 57 3.38 -26.28 5.50
N GLY A 58 3.54 -27.60 5.74
CA GLY A 58 3.36 -28.20 7.07
C GLY A 58 4.22 -27.60 8.19
N LYS A 59 5.28 -26.84 7.85
CA LYS A 59 6.10 -26.03 8.77
C LYS A 59 6.06 -24.54 8.43
N ALA A 60 4.86 -23.97 8.30
CA ALA A 60 4.62 -22.58 7.90
C ALA A 60 5.36 -21.55 8.76
N VAL A 61 5.41 -21.75 10.09
CA VAL A 61 6.13 -20.87 11.01
C VAL A 61 7.63 -20.83 10.70
N ASN A 62 8.26 -22.00 10.50
CA ASN A 62 9.68 -22.09 10.16
C ASN A 62 9.96 -21.46 8.78
N ALA A 63 9.04 -21.64 7.82
CA ALA A 63 9.15 -21.01 6.51
C ALA A 63 9.08 -19.47 6.60
N LEU A 64 8.14 -18.94 7.40
CA LEU A 64 8.05 -17.51 7.67
C LEU A 64 9.32 -16.97 8.32
N GLN A 65 9.82 -17.66 9.36
CA GLN A 65 11.07 -17.30 10.03
C GLN A 65 12.26 -17.26 9.05
N ALA A 66 12.36 -18.23 8.13
CA ALA A 66 13.40 -18.24 7.12
C ALA A 66 13.28 -17.07 6.13
N HIS A 67 12.07 -16.71 5.70
CA HIS A 67 11.85 -15.53 4.85
C HIS A 67 12.18 -14.23 5.60
N ALA A 68 11.73 -14.10 6.85
CA ALA A 68 12.00 -12.93 7.69
C ALA A 68 13.50 -12.79 8.01
N SER A 69 14.20 -13.88 8.28
CA SER A 69 15.65 -13.86 8.54
C SER A 69 16.43 -13.41 7.30
N ARG A 70 16.08 -13.93 6.11
CA ARG A 70 16.72 -13.49 4.86
C ARG A 70 16.42 -12.03 4.55
N LEU A 71 15.19 -11.58 4.75
CA LEU A 71 14.82 -10.18 4.56
C LEU A 71 15.58 -9.28 5.54
N ARG A 72 15.69 -9.66 6.81
CA ARG A 72 16.48 -8.94 7.81
C ARG A 72 17.95 -8.83 7.38
N GLN A 73 18.54 -9.90 6.89
CA GLN A 73 19.93 -9.91 6.45
C GLN A 73 20.16 -8.94 5.29
N LEU A 74 19.28 -8.95 4.28
CA LEU A 74 19.33 -8.01 3.16
C LEU A 74 19.24 -6.55 3.63
N LEU A 75 18.39 -6.26 4.63
CA LEU A 75 18.26 -4.91 5.18
C LEU A 75 19.47 -4.49 6.01
N ILE A 76 20.11 -5.41 6.75
CA ILE A 76 21.35 -5.12 7.49
C ILE A 76 22.50 -4.84 6.53
N GLU A 77 22.61 -5.63 5.45
CA GLU A 77 23.63 -5.43 4.41
C GLU A 77 23.43 -4.11 3.65
N ALA A 78 22.17 -3.69 3.47
CA ALA A 78 21.81 -2.40 2.89
C ALA A 78 22.04 -1.22 3.85
N GLU A 79 22.06 -1.43 5.16
CA GLU A 79 22.31 -0.37 6.14
C GLU A 79 23.22 -0.86 7.28
N PRO A 80 24.53 -1.04 7.03
CA PRO A 80 25.44 -1.63 8.02
C PRO A 80 25.56 -0.83 9.33
N SER A 81 25.33 0.48 9.27
CA SER A 81 25.29 1.37 10.44
C SER A 81 24.21 0.99 11.45
N ARG A 82 23.17 0.25 11.03
CA ARG A 82 22.09 -0.27 11.88
C ARG A 82 22.21 -1.76 12.20
N ALA A 83 23.37 -2.39 12.00
CA ALA A 83 23.54 -3.82 12.28
C ALA A 83 23.14 -4.22 13.72
N ASN A 84 23.37 -3.33 14.70
CA ASN A 84 23.00 -3.55 16.11
C ASN A 84 21.53 -3.22 16.43
N MET A 85 20.81 -2.54 15.52
CA MET A 85 19.41 -2.15 15.66
C MET A 85 18.65 -2.44 14.36
N PRO A 86 18.42 -3.74 14.05
CA PRO A 86 17.85 -4.15 12.77
C PRO A 86 16.42 -3.62 12.63
N ARG A 87 16.06 -3.16 11.42
CA ARG A 87 14.71 -2.65 11.14
C ARG A 87 13.61 -3.69 11.27
N LEU A 88 13.91 -4.93 10.89
CA LEU A 88 12.95 -6.03 10.98
C LEU A 88 13.16 -6.81 12.28
N VAL A 89 12.26 -6.60 13.23
CA VAL A 89 12.34 -7.20 14.57
C VAL A 89 11.20 -8.18 14.81
N ALA A 90 11.53 -9.32 15.41
CA ALA A 90 10.52 -10.23 15.95
C ALA A 90 10.21 -9.79 17.39
N ARG A 91 8.93 -9.63 17.70
CA ARG A 91 8.38 -9.36 19.04
C ARG A 91 7.44 -10.52 19.42
N ASP A 92 7.06 -10.62 20.69
CA ASP A 92 6.16 -11.67 21.16
C ASP A 92 4.82 -11.70 20.41
N THR A 93 4.38 -10.55 19.89
CA THR A 93 3.12 -10.38 19.14
C THR A 93 3.24 -10.55 17.63
N GLY A 94 4.45 -10.74 17.07
CA GLY A 94 4.67 -10.89 15.63
C GLY A 94 5.94 -10.24 15.10
N TYR A 95 5.88 -9.73 13.87
CA TYR A 95 7.01 -9.06 13.21
C TYR A 95 6.70 -7.57 13.02
N VAL A 96 7.70 -6.73 13.27
CA VAL A 96 7.65 -5.28 13.09
C VAL A 96 8.74 -4.88 12.10
N LEU A 97 8.40 -4.04 11.13
CA LEU A 97 9.37 -3.36 10.29
C LEU A 97 9.39 -1.87 10.64
N GLU A 98 10.54 -1.38 11.08
CA GLU A 98 10.76 0.03 11.36
C GLU A 98 11.17 0.78 10.08
N ALA A 99 10.28 1.65 9.63
CA ALA A 99 10.51 2.61 8.54
C ALA A 99 9.97 3.97 8.97
N ARG A 100 10.75 5.03 8.72
CA ARG A 100 10.30 6.40 8.95
C ARG A 100 9.37 6.85 7.82
N PRO A 101 8.40 7.75 8.06
CA PRO A 101 7.48 8.21 7.02
C PRO A 101 8.20 8.79 5.78
N GLU A 102 9.31 9.49 5.96
CA GLU A 102 10.12 10.04 4.87
C GLU A 102 10.85 8.97 4.04
N GLU A 103 11.00 7.76 4.57
CA GLU A 103 11.63 6.65 3.87
C GLU A 103 10.62 5.89 3.00
N LEU A 104 9.31 6.09 3.17
CA LEU A 104 8.26 5.37 2.47
C LEU A 104 7.59 6.26 1.42
N ASP A 105 7.58 5.82 0.17
CA ASP A 105 6.99 6.59 -0.94
C ASP A 105 5.48 6.83 -0.78
N SER A 106 4.71 5.89 -0.25
CA SER A 106 3.28 6.09 0.04
C SER A 106 3.02 7.15 1.11
N ALA A 107 3.87 7.21 2.14
CA ALA A 107 3.78 8.26 3.15
C ALA A 107 4.20 9.63 2.59
N ARG A 108 5.21 9.67 1.72
CA ARG A 108 5.60 10.90 0.99
C ARG A 108 4.49 11.38 0.05
N PHE A 109 3.84 10.47 -0.66
CA PHE A 109 2.68 10.76 -1.51
C PHE A 109 1.56 11.40 -0.69
N ARG A 110 1.13 10.77 0.40
CA ARG A 110 0.09 11.29 1.29
C ARG A 110 0.45 12.66 1.86
N LEU A 111 1.71 12.86 2.27
CA LEU A 111 2.19 14.14 2.76
C LEU A 111 2.13 15.23 1.67
N GLY A 112 2.51 14.91 0.43
CA GLY A 112 2.44 15.82 -0.71
C GLY A 112 1.00 16.24 -1.02
N VAL A 113 0.07 15.28 -1.08
CA VAL A 113 -1.37 15.52 -1.28
C VAL A 113 -1.94 16.39 -0.17
N ALA A 114 -1.62 16.08 1.10
CA ALA A 114 -2.08 16.88 2.24
C ALA A 114 -1.57 18.33 2.17
N LYS A 115 -0.29 18.53 1.85
CA LYS A 115 0.30 19.87 1.68
C LYS A 115 -0.36 20.63 0.54
N ALA A 116 -0.60 19.99 -0.61
CA ALA A 116 -1.28 20.62 -1.73
C ALA A 116 -2.69 21.11 -1.34
N GLY A 117 -3.43 20.31 -0.57
CA GLY A 117 -4.75 20.70 -0.04
C GLY A 117 -4.71 21.99 0.79
N THR A 118 -3.63 22.22 1.55
CA THR A 118 -3.46 23.46 2.34
C THR A 118 -3.14 24.70 1.48
N LEU A 119 -2.52 24.51 0.31
CA LEU A 119 -2.16 25.60 -0.60
C LEU A 119 -3.31 26.00 -1.54
N LEU A 120 -4.28 25.12 -1.75
CA LEU A 120 -5.34 25.25 -2.76
C LEU A 120 -6.07 26.61 -2.76
N ALA A 121 -6.27 27.22 -1.60
CA ALA A 121 -7.00 28.49 -1.48
C ALA A 121 -6.15 29.72 -1.81
N GLY A 122 -4.83 29.66 -1.62
CA GLY A 122 -3.93 30.82 -1.72
C GLY A 122 -2.93 30.73 -2.87
N ASP A 123 -2.51 29.51 -3.23
CA ASP A 123 -1.57 29.23 -4.30
C ASP A 123 -1.98 27.95 -5.07
N PRO A 124 -2.95 28.05 -5.99
CA PRO A 124 -3.37 26.91 -6.82
C PRO A 124 -2.25 26.36 -7.69
N LEU A 125 -1.31 27.19 -8.16
CA LEU A 125 -0.19 26.73 -8.99
C LEU A 125 0.80 25.90 -8.17
N GLY A 126 1.15 26.34 -6.96
CA GLY A 126 1.96 25.57 -6.03
C GLY A 126 1.28 24.26 -5.59
N ALA A 127 -0.04 24.28 -5.39
CA ALA A 127 -0.81 23.07 -5.13
C ALA A 127 -0.74 22.06 -6.30
N CYS A 128 -0.87 22.53 -7.55
CA CYS A 128 -0.70 21.69 -8.73
C CYS A 128 0.69 21.03 -8.78
N ALA A 129 1.75 21.81 -8.57
CA ALA A 129 3.12 21.29 -8.60
C ALA A 129 3.34 20.18 -7.56
N LEU A 130 2.86 20.38 -6.33
CA LEU A 130 2.95 19.35 -5.28
C LEU A 130 2.16 18.08 -5.61
N LEU A 131 0.99 18.20 -6.23
CA LEU A 131 0.18 17.04 -6.65
C LEU A 131 0.87 16.28 -7.78
N GLU A 132 1.45 16.98 -8.75
CA GLU A 132 2.23 16.38 -9.83
C GLU A 132 3.46 15.64 -9.30
N GLU A 133 4.21 16.25 -8.38
CA GLU A 133 5.34 15.59 -7.70
C GLU A 133 4.90 14.34 -6.93
N ALA A 134 3.81 14.44 -6.15
CA ALA A 134 3.29 13.32 -5.37
C ALA A 134 2.81 12.18 -6.29
N LEU A 135 2.07 12.49 -7.35
CA LEU A 135 1.62 11.51 -8.34
C LEU A 135 2.78 10.93 -9.14
N GLY A 136 3.87 11.68 -9.34
CA GLY A 136 5.11 11.21 -9.96
C GLY A 136 5.85 10.12 -9.16
N LEU A 137 5.52 9.94 -7.87
CA LEU A 137 6.08 8.83 -7.08
C LEU A 137 5.55 7.45 -7.51
N TRP A 138 4.41 7.42 -8.21
CA TRP A 138 3.76 6.20 -8.68
C TRP A 138 4.48 5.64 -9.91
N ARG A 139 4.94 4.40 -9.80
CA ARG A 139 5.68 3.67 -10.86
C ARG A 139 4.83 2.60 -11.54
N GLY A 140 3.60 2.41 -11.09
CA GLY A 140 2.68 1.39 -11.58
C GLY A 140 1.57 1.14 -10.56
N PRO A 141 0.85 0.01 -10.68
CA PRO A 141 -0.14 -0.39 -9.69
C PRO A 141 0.48 -0.54 -8.29
N ALA A 142 -0.22 -0.11 -7.26
CA ALA A 142 0.19 -0.25 -5.86
C ALA A 142 0.47 -1.73 -5.54
N MET A 143 1.61 -1.98 -4.89
CA MET A 143 2.09 -3.30 -4.52
C MET A 143 2.08 -4.33 -5.67
N ALA A 144 2.37 -3.90 -6.90
CA ALA A 144 2.36 -4.75 -8.08
C ALA A 144 3.13 -6.08 -7.87
N GLY A 145 2.49 -7.19 -8.22
CA GLY A 145 3.05 -8.54 -8.05
C GLY A 145 3.15 -9.01 -6.59
N SER A 146 2.61 -8.24 -5.65
CA SER A 146 2.57 -8.54 -4.21
C SER A 146 1.16 -8.42 -3.64
N THR A 147 0.13 -8.63 -4.46
CA THR A 147 -1.30 -8.65 -4.07
C THR A 147 -1.91 -10.06 -4.13
N SER A 148 -1.07 -11.09 -3.94
CA SER A 148 -1.51 -12.29 -3.19
C SER A 148 -1.82 -11.84 -1.75
N GLY A 149 -2.00 -12.62 -0.70
CA GLY A 149 -2.54 -12.16 0.62
C GLY A 149 -3.70 -11.10 0.76
N PRO A 150 -4.42 -11.05 1.90
CA PRO A 150 -5.44 -10.02 2.13
C PRO A 150 -4.88 -8.65 2.54
N LEU A 151 -3.73 -8.58 3.22
CA LEU A 151 -3.15 -7.34 3.74
C LEU A 151 -2.64 -6.45 2.60
N CYS A 152 -1.79 -6.99 1.72
CA CYS A 152 -1.28 -6.20 0.60
C CYS A 152 -2.38 -5.87 -0.41
N ALA A 153 -3.34 -6.77 -0.64
CA ALA A 153 -4.46 -6.50 -1.53
C ALA A 153 -5.34 -5.34 -1.02
N GLY A 154 -5.67 -5.33 0.29
CA GLY A 154 -6.42 -4.23 0.90
C GLY A 154 -5.64 -2.91 0.85
N ALA A 155 -4.37 -2.94 1.23
CA ALA A 155 -3.52 -1.74 1.20
C ALA A 155 -3.32 -1.19 -0.22
N ALA A 156 -3.18 -2.06 -1.23
CA ALA A 156 -3.10 -1.65 -2.62
C ALA A 156 -4.39 -0.97 -3.09
N ALA A 157 -5.56 -1.52 -2.74
CA ALA A 157 -6.85 -0.91 -3.06
C ALA A 157 -6.99 0.48 -2.42
N GLU A 158 -6.71 0.62 -1.12
CA GLU A 158 -6.72 1.91 -0.42
C GLU A 158 -5.79 2.94 -1.08
N LEU A 159 -4.58 2.53 -1.44
CA LEU A 159 -3.63 3.42 -2.10
C LEU A 159 -4.13 3.87 -3.49
N GLU A 160 -4.72 2.97 -4.28
CA GLU A 160 -5.26 3.35 -5.59
C GLU A 160 -6.49 4.26 -5.47
N GLU A 161 -7.32 4.09 -4.44
CA GLU A 161 -8.39 5.04 -4.13
C GLU A 161 -7.81 6.43 -3.80
N GLU A 162 -6.77 6.49 -2.97
CA GLU A 162 -6.08 7.75 -2.67
C GLU A 162 -5.45 8.37 -3.93
N ARG A 163 -4.94 7.55 -4.85
CA ARG A 163 -4.40 8.01 -6.14
C ARG A 163 -5.47 8.66 -7.01
N LEU A 164 -6.65 8.05 -7.09
CA LEU A 164 -7.78 8.60 -7.85
C LEU A 164 -8.21 9.93 -7.25
N ALA A 165 -8.37 10.01 -5.92
CA ALA A 165 -8.70 11.25 -5.24
C ALA A 165 -7.65 12.35 -5.47
N ALA A 166 -6.36 12.00 -5.50
CA ALA A 166 -5.29 12.96 -5.81
C ALA A 166 -5.32 13.44 -7.27
N LEU A 167 -5.67 12.58 -8.22
CA LEU A 167 -5.87 12.96 -9.62
C LEU A 167 -7.06 13.90 -9.79
N GLU A 168 -8.19 13.59 -9.15
CA GLU A 168 -9.37 14.46 -9.12
C GLU A 168 -9.01 15.84 -8.57
N LEU A 169 -8.33 15.88 -7.42
CA LEU A 169 -7.86 17.12 -6.81
C LEU A 169 -6.93 17.91 -7.75
N LEU A 170 -6.04 17.25 -8.48
CA LEU A 170 -5.16 17.91 -9.46
C LEU A 170 -5.98 18.57 -10.57
N TYR A 171 -6.97 17.87 -11.13
CA TYR A 171 -7.81 18.45 -12.18
C TYR A 171 -8.64 19.62 -11.68
N GLU A 172 -9.23 19.53 -10.48
CA GLU A 172 -9.94 20.64 -9.87
C GLU A 172 -9.03 21.85 -9.61
N THR A 173 -7.83 21.60 -9.10
CA THR A 173 -6.83 22.64 -8.82
C THR A 173 -6.38 23.34 -10.10
N ARG A 174 -6.11 22.58 -11.17
CA ARG A 174 -5.77 23.13 -12.49
C ARG A 174 -6.90 23.98 -13.07
N ALA A 175 -8.15 23.53 -12.94
CA ALA A 175 -9.30 24.31 -13.40
C ALA A 175 -9.43 25.65 -12.64
N ARG A 176 -9.18 25.65 -11.32
CA ARG A 176 -9.15 26.89 -10.51
C ARG A 176 -7.99 27.80 -10.89
N ALA A 177 -6.80 27.24 -11.11
CA ALA A 177 -5.63 28.01 -11.54
C ALA A 177 -5.88 28.70 -12.89
N ALA A 178 -6.52 28.01 -13.83
CA ALA A 178 -6.90 28.59 -15.13
C ALA A 178 -8.02 29.65 -15.03
N ALA A 179 -8.87 29.57 -14.00
CA ALA A 179 -9.95 30.52 -13.76
C ALA A 179 -9.53 31.74 -12.91
N ALA A 180 -8.36 31.68 -12.26
CA ALA A 180 -7.84 32.80 -11.48
C ALA A 180 -7.54 33.99 -12.42
N PRO A 181 -8.12 35.19 -12.20
CA PRO A 181 -7.84 36.34 -13.04
C PRO A 181 -6.41 36.82 -12.77
N GLY A 182 -5.48 36.48 -13.68
CA GLY A 182 -4.07 36.72 -13.47
C GLY A 182 -3.15 36.41 -14.65
N ASP A 183 -3.55 36.78 -15.87
CA ASP A 183 -2.61 37.35 -16.85
C ASP A 183 -3.37 38.32 -17.77
N PRO A 184 -2.88 39.55 -18.03
CA PRO A 184 -3.45 40.39 -19.05
C PRO A 184 -3.26 39.70 -20.41
N CYS A 185 -4.32 39.69 -21.21
CA CYS A 185 -4.21 39.47 -22.64
C CYS A 185 -2.96 40.23 -23.16
N PRO A 186 -1.98 39.57 -23.79
CA PRO A 186 -0.80 40.27 -24.29
C PRO A 186 -1.26 41.38 -25.26
N PRO A 187 -0.78 42.63 -25.11
CA PRO A 187 -1.03 43.63 -26.13
C PRO A 187 -0.32 43.17 -27.40
N ASP A 188 -1.04 43.25 -28.52
CA ASP A 188 -0.53 43.06 -29.87
C ASP A 188 -0.30 41.61 -30.34
N LEU A 189 -1.38 40.82 -30.38
CA LEU A 189 -1.53 39.92 -31.53
C LEU A 189 -2.00 40.75 -32.73
N PRO A 190 -1.26 40.77 -33.85
CA PRO A 190 -1.69 41.51 -35.03
C PRO A 190 -3.04 40.95 -35.48
N ARG A 191 -4.06 41.82 -35.52
CA ARG A 191 -5.38 41.50 -36.08
C ARG A 191 -5.21 41.14 -37.55
N ARG A 192 -4.98 39.86 -37.82
CA ARG A 192 -5.03 39.32 -39.18
C ARG A 192 -6.49 39.49 -39.64
N PRO A 193 -6.76 40.21 -40.73
CA PRO A 193 -8.12 40.30 -41.25
C PRO A 193 -8.58 38.90 -41.64
N LEU A 194 -9.67 38.42 -41.04
CA LEU A 194 -10.31 37.19 -41.48
C LEU A 194 -10.78 37.39 -42.94
N PRO A 195 -10.50 36.45 -43.85
CA PRO A 195 -11.08 36.51 -45.18
C PRO A 195 -12.59 36.29 -45.05
N VAL A 196 -13.36 37.29 -45.48
CA VAL A 196 -14.80 37.17 -45.66
C VAL A 196 -15.04 36.21 -46.82
N ARG A 197 -15.49 34.98 -46.54
CA ARG A 197 -16.11 34.14 -47.57
C ARG A 197 -17.13 33.16 -47.00
N GLY A 198 -18.38 33.40 -47.40
CA GLY A 198 -19.31 32.41 -47.96
C GLY A 198 -19.73 31.23 -47.08
N GLY A 199 -20.99 31.25 -46.63
CA GLY A 199 -21.61 30.18 -45.86
C GLY A 199 -21.74 28.83 -46.55
N GLY A 200 -22.03 27.83 -45.72
CA GLY A 200 -22.44 26.49 -46.14
C GLY A 200 -22.18 25.43 -45.07
N GLY A 201 -23.22 25.09 -44.29
CA GLY A 201 -23.51 23.72 -43.86
C GLY A 201 -22.61 23.03 -42.81
N ALA A 202 -23.24 22.78 -41.65
CA ALA A 202 -23.23 21.51 -40.91
C ALA A 202 -21.94 21.04 -40.21
N GLY A 203 -22.09 20.86 -38.89
CA GLY A 203 -21.36 19.86 -38.11
C GLY A 203 -20.09 20.34 -37.42
N ARG A 204 -20.22 20.90 -36.21
CA ARG A 204 -19.13 20.86 -35.22
C ARG A 204 -19.12 19.46 -34.59
N PRO A 205 -18.02 18.70 -34.62
CA PRO A 205 -17.81 17.63 -33.68
C PRO A 205 -16.89 18.10 -32.53
N GLU A 206 -17.44 18.07 -31.32
CA GLU A 206 -16.85 17.32 -30.20
C GLU A 206 -15.42 17.71 -29.72
N GLU A 207 -15.27 18.87 -29.06
CA GLU A 207 -14.15 19.11 -28.12
C GLU A 207 -14.39 18.43 -26.74
N GLY A 208 -15.52 17.76 -26.53
CA GLY A 208 -15.84 16.98 -25.32
C GLY A 208 -15.32 15.53 -25.32
N GLY A 209 -14.71 15.06 -26.41
CA GLY A 209 -14.49 13.64 -26.64
C GLY A 209 -13.34 13.00 -25.86
N GLU A 210 -12.22 13.70 -25.61
CA GLU A 210 -11.02 13.05 -25.04
C GLU A 210 -11.03 13.01 -23.51
N LEU A 211 -11.38 14.14 -22.88
CA LEU A 211 -11.62 14.21 -21.43
C LEU A 211 -12.87 13.41 -21.02
N GLY A 212 -13.91 13.38 -21.87
CA GLY A 212 -15.09 12.54 -21.67
C GLY A 212 -14.78 11.04 -21.77
N ARG A 213 -13.94 10.62 -22.73
CA ARG A 213 -13.48 9.23 -22.86
C ARG A 213 -12.56 8.80 -21.72
N LEU A 214 -11.67 9.67 -21.27
CA LEU A 214 -10.83 9.42 -20.08
C LEU A 214 -11.67 9.31 -18.81
N ARG A 215 -12.66 10.19 -18.63
CA ARG A 215 -13.58 10.15 -17.49
C ARG A 215 -14.45 8.89 -17.48
N ALA A 216 -15.04 8.54 -18.63
CA ALA A 216 -15.80 7.30 -18.77
C ALA A 216 -14.95 6.05 -18.50
N ARG A 217 -13.67 6.06 -18.92
CA ARG A 217 -12.74 4.95 -18.66
C ARG A 217 -12.34 4.84 -17.18
N VAL A 218 -12.23 5.98 -16.49
CA VAL A 218 -12.01 6.02 -15.03
C VAL A 218 -13.28 5.55 -14.30
N ASP A 219 -14.46 6.01 -14.68
CA ASP A 219 -15.74 5.59 -14.10
C ASP A 219 -15.99 4.07 -14.27
N GLU A 220 -15.66 3.51 -15.45
CA GLU A 220 -15.77 2.08 -15.75
C GLU A 220 -14.82 1.22 -14.88
N LEU A 221 -13.59 1.69 -14.64
CA LEU A 221 -12.63 1.04 -13.73
C LEU A 221 -13.05 1.18 -12.25
N VAL A 222 -13.69 2.29 -11.88
CA VAL A 222 -14.21 2.54 -10.53
C VAL A 222 -15.41 1.62 -10.24
N ASP A 223 -16.29 1.37 -11.20
CA ASP A 223 -17.45 0.49 -11.02
C ASP A 223 -17.08 -1.00 -10.93
N GLU A 224 -16.07 -1.46 -11.67
CA GLU A 224 -15.52 -2.81 -11.51
C GLU A 224 -14.91 -3.04 -10.11
N GLN A 225 -14.27 -2.02 -9.53
CA GLN A 225 -13.70 -2.06 -8.17
C GLN A 225 -14.77 -2.00 -7.07
N ARG A 226 -15.90 -1.32 -7.29
CA ARG A 226 -17.05 -1.30 -6.36
C ARG A 226 -17.69 -2.67 -6.18
N LEU A 227 -17.72 -3.50 -7.23
CA LEU A 227 -18.24 -4.86 -7.16
C LEU A 227 -17.36 -5.76 -6.27
N LEU A 228 -16.04 -5.55 -6.31
CA LEU A 228 -15.07 -6.24 -5.45
C LEU A 228 -15.15 -5.76 -4.00
N ARG A 229 -15.37 -4.45 -3.76
CA ARG A 229 -15.64 -3.85 -2.45
C ARG A 229 -16.84 -4.51 -1.74
N PHE A 230 -17.94 -4.69 -2.47
CA PHE A 230 -19.13 -5.37 -1.92
C PHE A 230 -18.84 -6.82 -1.53
N GLN A 231 -18.04 -7.56 -2.31
CA GLN A 231 -17.70 -8.94 -1.99
C GLN A 231 -16.77 -9.08 -0.77
N VAL A 232 -15.80 -8.18 -0.60
CA VAL A 232 -14.87 -8.18 0.55
C VAL A 232 -15.57 -7.78 1.86
N GLU A 233 -16.50 -6.83 1.79
CA GLU A 233 -17.30 -6.39 2.95
C GLU A 233 -18.26 -7.49 3.42
N GLN A 234 -18.91 -8.21 2.49
CA GLN A 234 -19.75 -9.38 2.79
C GLN A 234 -18.96 -10.53 3.43
N LEU A 235 -17.74 -10.81 2.95
CA LEU A 235 -16.86 -11.81 3.55
C LEU A 235 -16.37 -11.42 4.95
N SER A 236 -16.08 -10.14 5.18
CA SER A 236 -15.68 -9.62 6.50
C SER A 236 -16.81 -9.74 7.53
N LEU A 237 -18.06 -9.51 7.13
CA LEU A 237 -19.24 -9.69 7.99
C LEU A 237 -19.51 -11.16 8.34
N LEU A 238 -19.31 -12.07 7.38
CA LEU A 238 -19.45 -13.52 7.60
C LEU A 238 -18.37 -14.08 8.55
N VAL A 239 -17.14 -13.59 8.47
CA VAL A 239 -16.03 -14.02 9.35
C VAL A 239 -16.15 -13.43 10.76
N GLY A 240 -16.68 -12.20 10.90
CA GLY A 240 -16.93 -11.56 12.20
C GLY A 240 -17.97 -12.29 13.07
N SER A 241 -18.95 -12.97 12.45
CA SER A 241 -19.99 -13.72 13.18
C SER A 241 -19.50 -15.04 13.80
N ALA A 242 -18.37 -15.60 13.34
CA ALA A 242 -17.86 -16.88 13.84
C ALA A 242 -16.97 -16.73 15.09
N ALA A 243 -16.47 -15.52 15.39
CA ALA A 243 -15.57 -15.26 16.51
C ALA A 243 -16.26 -15.06 17.87
N GLY A 244 -17.61 -15.12 17.94
CA GLY A 244 -18.39 -14.79 19.12
C GLY A 244 -18.69 -15.93 20.11
N ARG A 245 -18.21 -17.16 19.90
CA ARG A 245 -18.52 -18.29 20.81
C ARG A 245 -17.25 -18.88 21.45
N ALA A 246 -16.82 -18.26 22.54
CA ALA A 246 -15.77 -18.82 23.40
C ALA A 246 -16.25 -20.13 24.05
N PRO A 247 -15.45 -21.22 24.05
CA PRO A 247 -15.78 -22.43 24.80
C PRO A 247 -15.46 -22.22 26.29
N GLN A 248 -16.41 -22.56 27.18
CA GLN A 248 -16.19 -22.57 28.63
C GLN A 248 -15.14 -23.64 29.02
N PRO A 249 -14.28 -23.37 30.02
CA PRO A 249 -13.31 -24.35 30.50
C PRO A 249 -14.01 -25.50 31.25
N VAL A 250 -13.80 -26.73 30.76
CA VAL A 250 -14.23 -27.96 31.41
C VAL A 250 -13.36 -28.19 32.65
N LYS A 251 -13.97 -28.31 33.84
CA LYS A 251 -13.27 -28.63 35.09
C LYS A 251 -12.64 -30.01 34.99
N ALA A 252 -11.31 -30.09 35.09
CA ALA A 252 -10.57 -31.34 35.18
C ALA A 252 -10.88 -32.02 36.52
N GLY A 253 -11.54 -33.19 36.45
CA GLY A 253 -11.76 -34.07 37.58
C GLY A 253 -10.47 -34.74 38.03
N ALA A 254 -10.17 -34.64 39.32
CA ALA A 254 -9.12 -35.38 39.99
C ALA A 254 -9.37 -36.89 39.87
N THR A 255 -8.37 -37.65 39.46
CA THR A 255 -8.32 -39.09 39.75
C THR A 255 -6.90 -39.51 40.14
N SER A 256 -6.70 -39.54 41.46
CA SER A 256 -5.95 -40.53 42.23
C SER A 256 -5.37 -41.70 41.43
N TRP A 257 -4.05 -41.86 41.42
CA TRP A 257 -3.39 -43.16 41.27
C TRP A 257 -2.48 -43.42 42.46
N ALA A 258 -2.85 -44.48 43.19
CA ALA A 258 -2.24 -44.92 44.42
C ALA A 258 -0.99 -45.77 44.16
N ASN A 259 0.00 -45.47 45.00
CA ASN A 259 1.07 -46.28 45.54
C ASN A 259 0.81 -47.81 45.56
N SER A 260 1.74 -48.63 45.03
CA SER A 260 2.15 -49.91 45.64
C SER A 260 3.30 -50.62 44.92
N SER A 261 4.23 -51.12 45.75
CA SER A 261 5.13 -52.29 45.55
C SER A 261 6.34 -52.11 44.60
N MET A 262 7.58 -52.52 44.88
CA MET A 262 8.16 -53.35 45.94
C MET A 262 9.58 -52.87 46.29
N ALA A 263 9.91 -52.89 47.58
CA ALA A 263 11.25 -52.95 48.12
C ALA A 263 11.59 -54.40 48.54
N ARG A 264 12.73 -54.91 48.07
CA ARG A 264 13.59 -55.99 48.61
C ARG A 264 14.64 -56.30 47.53
N ALA A 265 15.93 -56.50 47.77
CA ALA A 265 16.71 -56.63 48.99
C ALA A 265 18.18 -56.38 48.64
N ALA A 266 18.95 -55.79 49.56
CA ALA A 266 20.41 -55.91 49.55
C ALA A 266 20.97 -55.89 50.99
N ARG A 267 21.65 -56.99 51.34
CA ARG A 267 22.78 -57.13 52.29
C ARG A 267 22.49 -57.21 53.79
N PRO A 268 23.39 -57.84 54.59
CA PRO A 268 24.83 -58.07 54.39
C PRO A 268 25.21 -59.27 53.53
#